data_AF-A0A9P4M5I5-F1
#
_entry.id   AF-A0A9P4M5I5-F1
#
_cell.length_a   1.000
_cell.length_b   1.000
_cell.length_c   1.000
_cell.angle_alpha   90.00
_cell.angle_beta   90.00
_cell.angle_gamma   90.00
#
_symmetry.space_group_name_H-M   'P 1'
#
loop_
_entity.id
_entity.type
_entity.pdbx_description
1 polymer ?
#
loop_
_entity_poly.entity_id
_entity_poly.type
_entity_poly.pdbx_seq_one_letter_code
_entity_poly.pdbx_strand_id
1 'polypeptide(L)'
;MLRDDTPTSTSSSDDMKRRQPRSASWASGPEKRARKKSKLSRFEQLPTELLQSIFLESVNPSLPEVSLHLVKVLSSKHICLEFCFRAFYKPLGHFRDKWMWVGERVLNSRLESPLGEEEADEKVYEAFSEERERLLKASPVERWDEFRQPAVQTRLLASRFFTWPFFLDLTRRAHPVFQKEVLWVNGTLGLREDELLRKEKRWVHTAIENVVRGVDAKPPEYQFHNVEKWYTLPWFRVKKGVSLPGKTLVPPWPWDIEMLLRWLIRSGAGRALTAGPVDVMLMPIPSGRLHDAVKLRREPIVFFFAVQARVDVTTEILRSSLSLKPFSFNITQNLLFSAHEAGADSKLDLLDPFVWKWIEEEEKRENDEYHDQSWNLRAEQCLSPARWLRKELQWLQNREPADPYFSLRNSFDNFLVELTHRKQDSPEMSELTSLGKMRRAEVRGTVLDEFLYDA
;
A
#
# COMPACT_ATOMS: atom_id res chain seq x y z
N MET A 1 35.04 -49.00 16.68
CA MET A 1 36.47 -49.18 16.32
C MET A 1 36.58 -48.70 14.89
N LEU A 2 37.29 -47.65 14.48
CA LEU A 2 38.32 -46.81 15.09
C LEU A 2 37.98 -45.32 14.93
N ARG A 3 38.55 -44.51 15.81
CA ARG A 3 38.59 -43.05 15.78
C ARG A 3 39.72 -42.61 14.85
N ASP A 4 39.57 -41.46 14.20
CA ASP A 4 40.71 -40.66 13.74
C ASP A 4 40.53 -39.20 14.14
N ASP A 5 41.63 -38.70 14.70
CA ASP A 5 41.79 -37.46 15.43
C ASP A 5 42.09 -36.28 14.50
N THR A 6 41.62 -35.09 14.89
CA THR A 6 42.06 -33.81 14.29
C THR A 6 42.94 -33.04 15.29
N PRO A 7 44.05 -32.44 14.84
CA PRO A 7 45.03 -31.84 15.74
C PRO A 7 44.62 -30.43 16.17
N THR A 8 44.83 -30.19 17.47
CA THR A 8 44.68 -28.91 18.16
C THR A 8 45.97 -28.12 18.02
N SER A 9 45.95 -26.98 17.31
CA SER A 9 47.07 -26.03 17.30
C SER A 9 46.85 -24.95 18.36
N THR A 10 47.70 -24.99 19.38
CA THR A 10 47.89 -24.02 20.45
C THR A 10 49.02 -23.06 20.06
N SER A 11 48.77 -21.74 20.08
CA SER A 11 49.80 -20.71 20.27
C SER A 11 49.18 -19.60 21.11
N SER A 12 49.49 -19.49 22.41
CA SER A 12 50.70 -18.82 22.95
C SER A 12 50.79 -17.38 22.41
N SER A 13 50.23 -16.41 23.13
CA SER A 13 50.90 -15.65 24.19
C SER A 13 51.72 -14.52 23.59
N ASP A 14 51.15 -13.31 23.60
CA ASP A 14 51.99 -12.12 23.73
C ASP A 14 51.34 -11.04 24.58
N ASP A 15 52.17 -10.62 25.51
CA ASP A 15 51.92 -9.92 26.76
C ASP A 15 51.97 -8.41 26.49
N MET A 16 50.82 -7.73 26.43
CA MET A 16 50.78 -6.26 26.46
C MET A 16 49.95 -5.77 27.64
N LYS A 17 50.61 -5.77 28.81
CA LYS A 17 50.28 -4.95 29.98
C LYS A 17 50.23 -3.46 29.61
N ARG A 18 49.11 -3.01 29.05
CA ARG A 18 48.75 -1.59 29.05
C ARG A 18 48.32 -1.20 30.45
N ARG A 19 49.25 -0.55 31.14
CA ARG A 19 49.08 0.21 32.38
C ARG A 19 47.83 1.08 32.29
N GLN A 20 46.79 0.72 33.03
CA GLN A 20 45.68 1.62 33.30
C GLN A 20 46.18 2.74 34.23
N PRO A 21 45.98 4.02 33.88
CA PRO A 21 46.22 5.11 34.81
C PRO A 21 45.19 5.02 35.93
N ARG A 22 45.65 4.59 37.10
CA ARG A 22 45.02 4.86 38.39
C ARG A 22 45.22 6.35 38.71
N SER A 23 44.27 7.18 38.32
CA SER A 23 44.10 8.55 38.85
C SER A 23 42.61 8.70 39.19
N ALA A 24 42.26 8.43 40.44
CA ALA A 24 42.11 9.45 41.48
C ALA A 24 40.86 10.32 41.28
N SER A 25 39.95 10.23 42.26
CA SER A 25 39.08 11.30 42.72
C SER A 25 37.98 11.81 41.77
N TRP A 26 36.86 11.06 41.66
CA TRP A 26 35.56 11.58 41.20
C TRP A 26 34.43 11.23 42.19
N ALA A 27 34.73 11.25 43.49
CA ALA A 27 33.74 11.08 44.57
C ALA A 27 32.85 12.32 44.79
N SER A 28 32.72 13.21 43.81
CA SER A 28 31.64 14.17 43.74
C SER A 28 30.46 13.50 43.03
N GLY A 29 29.71 12.68 43.78
CA GLY A 29 28.44 12.16 43.31
C GLY A 29 27.58 13.34 42.80
N PRO A 30 26.89 13.21 41.66
CA PRO A 30 26.14 14.31 41.07
C PRO A 30 25.18 14.86 42.12
N GLU A 31 25.52 16.05 42.60
CA GLU A 31 24.76 16.80 43.58
C GLU A 31 23.33 16.86 43.04
N LYS A 32 22.39 16.20 43.73
CA LYS A 32 20.99 16.11 43.34
C LYS A 32 20.41 17.52 43.37
N ARG A 33 20.62 18.29 42.30
CA ARG A 33 19.98 19.58 42.08
C ARG A 33 18.48 19.30 42.13
N ALA A 34 17.87 19.62 43.27
CA ALA A 34 16.44 19.53 43.46
C ALA A 34 15.81 20.38 42.36
N ARG A 35 15.29 19.70 41.32
CA ARG A 35 14.62 20.36 40.21
C ARG A 35 13.45 21.11 40.82
N LYS A 36 13.57 22.45 40.91
CA LYS A 36 12.46 23.32 41.29
C LYS A 36 11.30 22.92 40.40
N LYS A 37 10.22 22.44 41.01
CA LYS A 37 8.99 22.09 40.27
C LYS A 37 8.52 23.39 39.62
N SER A 38 8.67 23.48 38.29
CA SER A 38 8.15 24.61 37.54
C SER A 38 6.67 24.74 37.85
N LYS A 39 6.22 25.95 38.18
CA LYS A 39 4.79 26.21 38.38
C LYS A 39 4.11 26.00 37.04
N LEU A 40 3.19 25.03 36.97
CA LEU A 40 2.41 24.75 35.77
C LEU A 40 1.66 26.03 35.34
N SER A 41 1.55 26.26 34.04
CA SER A 41 0.73 27.33 33.46
C SER A 41 -0.76 27.13 33.81
N ARG A 42 -1.58 28.18 33.72
CA ARG A 42 -3.03 28.06 33.95
C ARG A 42 -3.69 27.04 33.01
N PHE A 43 -3.18 26.93 31.78
CA PHE A 43 -3.65 25.95 30.81
C PHE A 43 -3.34 24.51 31.25
N GLU A 44 -2.11 24.25 31.71
CA GLU A 44 -1.70 22.93 32.23
C GLU A 44 -2.38 22.54 33.55
N GLN A 45 -2.98 23.49 34.25
CA GLN A 45 -3.76 23.24 35.47
C GLN A 45 -5.19 22.78 35.16
N LEU A 46 -5.62 22.79 33.89
CA LEU A 46 -6.93 22.30 33.50
C LEU A 46 -7.05 20.78 33.78
N PRO A 47 -8.28 20.29 34.05
CA PRO A 47 -8.59 18.87 34.08
C PRO A 47 -8.09 18.14 32.83
N THR A 48 -7.69 16.88 33.02
CA THR A 48 -7.12 16.05 31.94
C THR A 48 -8.10 15.92 30.78
N GLU A 49 -9.39 15.79 31.07
CA GLU A 49 -10.47 15.64 30.10
C GLU A 49 -10.57 16.89 29.22
N LEU A 50 -10.49 18.09 29.81
CA LEU A 50 -10.53 19.34 29.05
C LEU A 50 -9.29 19.51 28.19
N LEU A 51 -8.10 19.16 28.70
CA LEU A 51 -6.87 19.17 27.92
C LEU A 51 -6.96 18.23 26.71
N GLN A 52 -7.50 17.03 26.91
CA GLN A 52 -7.72 16.05 25.86
C GLN A 52 -8.73 16.53 24.82
N SER A 53 -9.87 17.10 25.25
CA SER A 53 -10.85 17.70 24.34
C SER A 53 -10.25 18.86 23.54
N ILE A 54 -9.55 19.78 24.19
CA ILE A 54 -8.89 20.91 23.51
C ILE A 54 -7.86 20.39 22.50
N PHE A 55 -7.06 19.38 22.86
CA PHE A 55 -6.11 18.79 21.92
C PHE A 55 -6.81 18.20 20.69
N LEU A 56 -7.85 17.38 20.90
CA LEU A 56 -8.61 16.77 19.81
C LEU A 56 -9.30 17.82 18.95
N GLU A 57 -9.85 18.88 19.51
CA GLU A 57 -10.52 19.95 18.74
C GLU A 57 -9.55 20.92 18.06
N SER A 58 -8.34 21.11 18.60
CA SER A 58 -7.34 22.03 18.02
C SER A 58 -6.64 21.50 16.77
N VAL A 59 -6.72 20.19 16.51
CA VAL A 59 -6.05 19.53 15.38
C VAL A 59 -4.53 19.77 15.34
N ASN A 60 -3.93 20.20 16.44
CA ASN A 60 -2.52 20.61 16.46
C ASN A 60 -1.63 19.49 17.03
N PRO A 61 -0.93 18.70 16.18
CA PRO A 61 -0.06 17.62 16.66
C PRO A 61 1.14 18.12 17.47
N SER A 62 1.46 19.42 17.42
CA SER A 62 2.56 20.02 18.18
C SER A 62 2.14 20.50 19.58
N LEU A 63 0.85 20.48 19.93
CA LEU A 63 0.40 20.90 21.26
C LEU A 63 1.07 20.11 22.42
N PRO A 64 1.24 18.78 22.34
CA PRO A 64 1.94 18.03 23.37
C PRO A 64 3.41 18.49 23.51
N GLU A 65 4.05 18.93 22.42
CA GLU A 65 5.47 19.29 22.39
C GLU A 65 5.80 20.58 23.18
N VAL A 66 4.78 21.41 23.45
CA VAL A 66 4.94 22.68 24.18
C VAL A 66 5.38 22.48 25.63
N SER A 67 5.04 21.33 26.24
CA SER A 67 5.41 21.04 27.63
C SER A 67 5.43 19.55 27.94
N LEU A 68 6.39 19.14 28.79
CA LEU A 68 6.47 17.77 29.32
C LEU A 68 5.20 17.33 30.06
N HIS A 69 4.48 18.25 30.72
CA HIS A 69 3.22 17.92 31.37
C HIS A 69 2.16 17.55 30.33
N LEU A 70 2.01 18.37 29.28
CA LEU A 70 1.09 18.11 28.17
C LEU A 70 1.47 16.85 27.40
N VAL A 71 2.76 16.59 27.13
CA VAL A 71 3.20 15.30 26.56
C VAL A 71 2.65 14.15 27.39
N LYS A 72 2.81 14.18 28.72
CA LYS A 72 2.37 13.08 29.58
C LYS A 72 0.84 12.89 29.54
N VAL A 73 0.07 13.98 29.57
CA VAL A 73 -1.39 13.95 29.61
C VAL A 73 -2.00 13.57 28.25
N LEU A 74 -1.42 14.08 27.16
CA LEU A 74 -1.96 13.95 25.80
C LEU A 74 -1.38 12.75 25.02
N SER A 75 -0.25 12.17 25.44
CA SER A 75 0.34 10.99 24.79
C SER A 75 -0.29 9.66 25.24
N SER A 76 -1.44 9.71 25.92
CA SER A 76 -2.19 8.50 26.23
C SER A 76 -2.63 7.79 24.94
N LYS A 77 -2.53 6.45 24.92
CA LYS A 77 -2.81 5.64 23.73
C LYS A 77 -4.20 5.91 23.14
N HIS A 78 -5.24 6.08 23.97
CA HIS A 78 -6.60 6.31 23.48
C HIS A 78 -6.75 7.65 22.77
N ILE A 79 -6.06 8.69 23.23
CA ILE A 79 -6.04 10.02 22.60
C ILE A 79 -5.26 10.00 21.30
N CYS A 80 -4.07 9.37 21.27
CA CYS A 80 -3.33 9.22 20.02
C CYS A 80 -4.15 8.43 18.98
N LEU A 81 -4.83 7.36 19.40
CA LEU A 81 -5.70 6.58 18.52
C LEU A 81 -6.89 7.40 18.02
N GLU A 82 -7.53 8.19 18.88
CA GLU A 82 -8.65 9.05 18.47
C GLU A 82 -8.18 10.16 17.52
N PHE A 83 -7.05 10.80 17.80
CA PHE A 83 -6.49 11.82 16.93
C PHE A 83 -6.11 11.25 15.55
N CYS A 84 -5.46 10.08 15.52
CA CYS A 84 -5.15 9.39 14.25
C CYS A 84 -6.42 8.91 13.53
N PHE A 85 -7.42 8.46 14.27
CA PHE A 85 -8.72 8.11 13.70
C PHE A 85 -9.32 9.32 12.99
N ARG A 86 -9.37 10.49 13.63
CA ARG A 86 -9.86 11.72 12.99
C ARG A 86 -9.03 12.14 11.78
N ALA A 87 -7.71 11.98 11.85
CA ALA A 87 -6.82 12.37 10.76
C ALA A 87 -6.86 11.45 9.54
N PHE A 88 -7.01 10.14 9.71
CA PHE A 88 -6.90 9.16 8.61
C PHE A 88 -8.24 8.54 8.19
N TYR A 89 -9.25 8.55 9.07
CA TYR A 89 -10.55 7.98 8.76
C TYR A 89 -11.30 8.88 7.77
N LYS A 90 -11.74 8.29 6.67
CA LYS A 90 -12.66 8.91 5.72
C LYS A 90 -14.03 8.27 5.93
N PRO A 91 -15.01 9.00 6.52
CA PRO A 91 -16.38 8.55 6.55
C PRO A 91 -16.89 8.26 5.14
N LEU A 92 -17.72 7.24 5.00
CA LEU A 92 -18.44 6.91 3.77
C LEU A 92 -19.36 8.04 3.30
N GLY A 93 -19.64 9.03 4.16
CA GLY A 93 -20.30 10.28 3.76
C GLY A 93 -19.65 11.00 2.57
N HIS A 94 -18.36 10.76 2.30
CA HIS A 94 -17.65 11.31 1.13
C HIS A 94 -17.45 10.27 0.00
N PHE A 95 -17.96 9.06 0.21
CA PHE A 95 -18.36 8.10 -0.82
C PHE A 95 -19.81 8.35 -1.25
N ARG A 96 -20.63 8.97 -0.38
CA ARG A 96 -22.00 9.40 -0.66
C ARG A 96 -22.04 10.26 -1.92
N ASP A 97 -21.12 11.19 -2.14
CA ASP A 97 -21.11 11.99 -3.39
C ASP A 97 -20.95 11.12 -4.67
N LYS A 98 -20.21 10.00 -4.57
CA LYS A 98 -20.03 9.05 -5.67
C LYS A 98 -21.18 8.05 -5.80
N TRP A 99 -21.75 7.59 -4.69
CA TRP A 99 -22.92 6.69 -4.68
C TRP A 99 -24.23 7.43 -4.93
N MET A 100 -24.31 8.71 -4.62
CA MET A 100 -25.40 9.60 -5.02
C MET A 100 -25.35 9.81 -6.52
N TRP A 101 -24.18 9.93 -7.16
CA TRP A 101 -24.09 9.92 -8.62
C TRP A 101 -24.55 8.58 -9.23
N VAL A 102 -24.26 7.44 -8.58
CA VAL A 102 -24.80 6.13 -9.00
C VAL A 102 -26.31 6.06 -8.76
N GLY A 103 -26.81 6.55 -7.62
CA GLY A 103 -28.24 6.63 -7.32
C GLY A 103 -28.98 7.56 -8.28
N GLU A 104 -28.39 8.69 -8.63
CA GLU A 104 -28.85 9.64 -9.64
C GLU A 104 -28.86 8.99 -11.03
N ARG A 105 -27.84 8.22 -11.40
CA ARG A 105 -27.86 7.43 -12.64
C ARG A 105 -28.90 6.31 -12.63
N VAL A 106 -29.09 5.61 -11.52
CA VAL A 106 -30.09 4.54 -11.39
C VAL A 106 -31.50 5.12 -11.43
N LEU A 107 -31.73 6.25 -10.75
CA LEU A 107 -32.97 7.02 -10.82
C LEU A 107 -33.19 7.56 -12.25
N ASN A 108 -32.17 8.14 -12.88
CA ASN A 108 -32.24 8.63 -14.26
C ASN A 108 -32.49 7.49 -15.27
N SER A 109 -31.95 6.29 -15.03
CA SER A 109 -32.23 5.10 -15.87
C SER A 109 -33.64 4.54 -15.66
N ARG A 110 -34.27 4.80 -14.50
CA ARG A 110 -35.68 4.47 -14.26
C ARG A 110 -36.62 5.54 -14.82
N LEU A 111 -36.22 6.80 -14.81
CA LEU A 111 -36.92 7.92 -15.46
C LEU A 111 -37.03 7.74 -16.99
N GLU A 112 -36.13 6.99 -17.62
CA GLU A 112 -36.24 6.61 -19.03
C GLU A 112 -37.28 5.49 -19.29
N SER A 113 -37.92 4.94 -18.25
CA SER A 113 -39.02 4.00 -18.38
C SER A 113 -40.34 4.75 -18.67
N PRO A 114 -41.06 4.45 -19.77
CA PRO A 114 -42.14 5.29 -20.29
C PRO A 114 -43.49 5.14 -19.57
N LEU A 115 -43.53 4.79 -18.29
CA LEU A 115 -44.76 4.51 -17.54
C LEU A 115 -44.83 5.31 -16.23
N GLY A 116 -45.40 6.52 -16.29
CA GLY A 116 -46.24 7.11 -15.23
C GLY A 116 -45.72 7.24 -13.79
N GLU A 117 -44.40 7.24 -13.55
CA GLU A 117 -43.78 7.34 -12.21
C GLU A 117 -43.07 8.69 -11.93
N GLU A 118 -43.23 9.69 -12.81
CA GLU A 118 -42.55 10.99 -12.75
C GLU A 118 -42.71 11.73 -11.39
N GLU A 119 -43.92 11.72 -10.82
CA GLU A 119 -44.21 12.43 -9.56
C GLU A 119 -43.67 11.70 -8.31
N ALA A 120 -43.46 10.39 -8.39
CA ALA A 120 -42.89 9.60 -7.30
C ALA A 120 -41.37 9.78 -7.25
N ASP A 121 -40.73 9.82 -8.41
CA ASP A 121 -39.29 9.98 -8.53
C ASP A 121 -38.81 11.39 -8.15
N GLU A 122 -39.57 12.43 -8.50
CA GLU A 122 -39.26 13.81 -8.09
C GLU A 122 -39.33 13.99 -6.57
N LYS A 123 -40.35 13.41 -5.91
CA LYS A 123 -40.48 13.44 -4.44
C LYS A 123 -39.38 12.66 -3.73
N VAL A 124 -38.93 11.54 -4.31
CA VAL A 124 -37.78 10.79 -3.79
C VAL A 124 -36.52 11.63 -3.93
N TYR A 125 -36.29 12.27 -5.07
CA TYR A 125 -35.13 13.13 -5.29
C TYR A 125 -35.10 14.34 -4.35
N GLU A 126 -36.23 15.04 -4.18
CA GLU A 126 -36.34 16.17 -3.25
C GLU A 126 -36.09 15.73 -1.80
N ALA A 127 -36.70 14.63 -1.33
CA ALA A 127 -36.47 14.10 0.02
C ALA A 127 -34.99 13.71 0.24
N PHE A 128 -34.34 13.15 -0.78
CA PHE A 128 -32.91 12.84 -0.73
C PHE A 128 -32.03 14.10 -0.70
N SER A 129 -32.40 15.13 -1.46
CA SER A 129 -31.69 16.42 -1.51
C SER A 129 -31.82 17.20 -0.20
N GLU A 130 -33.02 17.25 0.39
CA GLU A 130 -33.27 17.89 1.68
C GLU A 130 -32.55 17.16 2.82
N GLU A 131 -32.61 15.83 2.87
CA GLU A 131 -31.88 15.06 3.88
C GLU A 131 -30.36 15.15 3.69
N ARG A 132 -29.88 15.32 2.44
CA ARG A 132 -28.47 15.66 2.16
C ARG A 132 -28.11 17.01 2.76
N GLU A 133 -28.89 18.06 2.50
CA GLU A 133 -28.62 19.40 2.99
C GLU A 133 -28.68 19.45 4.52
N ARG A 134 -29.68 18.79 5.12
CA ARG A 134 -29.84 18.66 6.57
C ARG A 134 -28.65 17.95 7.20
N LEU A 135 -28.19 16.84 6.62
CA LEU A 135 -27.04 16.09 7.14
C LEU A 135 -25.72 16.84 6.93
N LEU A 136 -25.55 17.58 5.84
CA LEU A 136 -24.38 18.44 5.63
C LEU A 136 -24.36 19.60 6.64
N LYS A 137 -25.52 20.21 6.93
CA LYS A 137 -25.65 21.28 7.93
C LYS A 137 -25.53 20.77 9.37
N ALA A 138 -25.99 19.55 9.66
CA ALA A 138 -25.97 18.97 10.99
C ALA A 138 -24.65 18.26 11.33
N SER A 139 -23.92 17.80 10.32
CA SER A 139 -22.71 17.02 10.54
C SER A 139 -21.50 17.96 10.66
N PRO A 140 -20.59 17.73 11.62
CA PRO A 140 -19.33 18.46 11.74
C PRO A 140 -18.36 18.28 10.54
N VAL A 141 -18.83 17.81 9.38
CA VAL A 141 -18.05 17.38 8.19
C VAL A 141 -17.01 18.41 7.77
N GLU A 142 -17.34 19.71 7.78
CA GLU A 142 -16.39 20.78 7.44
C GLU A 142 -15.15 20.75 8.34
N ARG A 143 -15.31 20.42 9.63
CA ARG A 143 -14.20 20.35 10.58
C ARG A 143 -13.26 19.16 10.28
N TRP A 144 -13.75 18.06 9.70
CA TRP A 144 -12.92 16.88 9.40
C TRP A 144 -11.91 17.14 8.28
N ASP A 145 -12.12 18.12 7.42
CA ASP A 145 -11.13 18.44 6.39
C ASP A 145 -9.87 19.10 6.96
N GLU A 146 -9.99 19.83 8.07
CA GLU A 146 -8.83 20.35 8.80
C GLU A 146 -7.95 19.22 9.38
N PHE A 147 -8.57 18.16 9.94
CA PHE A 147 -7.84 16.98 10.42
C PHE A 147 -7.11 16.23 9.31
N ARG A 148 -7.61 16.32 8.09
CA ARG A 148 -7.11 15.58 6.93
C ARG A 148 -6.10 16.39 6.12
N GLN A 149 -5.57 17.47 6.68
CA GLN A 149 -4.47 18.19 6.05
C GLN A 149 -3.23 17.28 5.89
N PRO A 150 -2.58 17.26 4.71
CA PRO A 150 -1.41 16.42 4.48
C PRO A 150 -0.25 16.66 5.46
N ALA A 151 -0.10 17.90 5.94
CA ALA A 151 0.90 18.27 6.93
C ALA A 151 0.64 17.57 8.28
N VAL A 152 -0.61 17.51 8.73
CA VAL A 152 -1.01 16.83 9.98
C VAL A 152 -0.78 15.33 9.84
N GLN A 153 -1.26 14.72 8.75
CA GLN A 153 -1.04 13.29 8.48
C GLN A 153 0.46 12.94 8.42
N THR A 154 1.28 13.76 7.75
CA THR A 154 2.75 13.58 7.69
C THR A 154 3.39 13.62 9.08
N ARG A 155 3.03 14.60 9.91
CA ARG A 155 3.53 14.70 11.30
C ARG A 155 3.11 13.50 12.14
N LEU A 156 1.87 13.03 11.97
CA LEU A 156 1.39 11.83 12.68
C LEU A 156 2.16 10.58 12.28
N LEU A 157 2.38 10.34 10.98
CA LEU A 157 3.22 9.23 10.53
C LEU A 157 4.66 9.35 11.08
N ALA A 158 5.20 10.57 11.17
CA ALA A 158 6.55 10.81 11.70
C ALA A 158 6.66 10.56 13.21
N SER A 159 5.55 10.62 13.94
CA SER A 159 5.48 10.43 15.40
C SER A 159 6.05 9.08 15.85
N ARG A 160 6.74 9.06 16.99
CA ARG A 160 7.36 7.83 17.55
C ARG A 160 6.35 6.73 17.88
N PHE A 161 5.13 7.09 18.23
CA PHE A 161 4.08 6.13 18.58
C PHE A 161 3.44 5.46 17.36
N PHE A 162 3.61 6.00 16.15
CA PHE A 162 2.97 5.47 14.95
C PHE A 162 3.75 4.27 14.41
N THR A 163 3.52 3.12 15.05
CA THR A 163 4.14 1.83 14.73
C THR A 163 3.13 0.91 14.06
N TRP A 164 3.57 -0.23 13.52
CA TRP A 164 2.65 -1.23 12.97
C TRP A 164 1.61 -1.75 13.98
N PRO A 165 1.97 -2.13 15.24
CA PRO A 165 0.97 -2.47 16.25
C PRO A 165 -0.06 -1.35 16.50
N PHE A 166 0.38 -0.10 16.50
CA PHE A 166 -0.53 1.05 16.66
C PHE A 166 -1.48 1.18 15.45
N PHE A 167 -0.97 0.99 14.24
CA PHE A 167 -1.79 0.98 13.02
C PHE A 167 -2.84 -0.16 13.04
N LEU A 168 -2.48 -1.34 13.55
CA LEU A 168 -3.43 -2.44 13.74
C LEU A 168 -4.53 -2.07 14.75
N ASP A 169 -4.19 -1.39 15.85
CA ASP A 169 -5.19 -0.91 16.81
C ASP A 169 -6.10 0.15 16.21
N LEU A 170 -5.54 1.05 15.39
CA LEU A 170 -6.32 2.03 14.62
C LEU A 170 -7.30 1.33 13.68
N THR A 171 -6.86 0.27 13.01
CA THR A 171 -7.67 -0.56 12.10
C THR A 171 -8.79 -1.27 12.83
N ARG A 172 -8.50 -1.90 13.97
CA ARG A 172 -9.50 -2.56 14.81
C ARG A 172 -10.57 -1.59 15.31
N ARG A 173 -10.17 -0.35 15.64
CA ARG A 173 -11.11 0.71 16.04
C ARG A 173 -11.98 1.18 14.87
N ALA A 174 -11.40 1.37 13.70
CA ALA A 174 -12.09 1.91 12.55
C ALA A 174 -13.05 0.92 11.89
N HIS A 175 -12.72 -0.37 11.90
CA HIS A 175 -13.51 -1.39 11.23
C HIS A 175 -14.99 -1.45 11.65
N PRO A 176 -15.37 -1.49 12.94
CA PRO A 176 -16.79 -1.54 13.33
C PRO A 176 -17.53 -0.24 12.99
N VAL A 177 -16.85 0.91 12.99
CA VAL A 177 -17.45 2.19 12.57
C VAL A 177 -17.77 2.13 11.07
N PHE A 178 -16.80 1.69 10.27
CA PHE A 178 -16.98 1.50 8.84
C PHE A 178 -18.10 0.51 8.53
N GLN A 179 -18.17 -0.64 9.22
CA GLN A 179 -19.24 -1.62 9.03
C GLN A 179 -20.62 -1.01 9.29
N LYS A 180 -20.78 -0.21 10.35
CA LYS A 180 -22.04 0.47 10.67
C LYS A 180 -22.43 1.47 9.58
N GLU A 181 -21.46 2.23 9.07
CA GLU A 181 -21.71 3.17 7.96
C GLU A 181 -22.13 2.44 6.68
N VAL A 182 -21.48 1.31 6.32
CA VAL A 182 -21.88 0.50 5.16
C VAL A 182 -23.31 -0.02 5.33
N LEU A 183 -23.64 -0.57 6.50
CA LEU A 183 -24.98 -1.08 6.80
C LEU A 183 -26.03 0.04 6.73
N TRP A 184 -25.72 1.22 7.25
CA TRP A 184 -26.60 2.38 7.17
C TRP A 184 -26.85 2.79 5.71
N VAL A 185 -25.79 2.96 4.91
CA VAL A 185 -25.93 3.34 3.49
C VAL A 185 -26.80 2.34 2.73
N ASN A 186 -26.60 1.03 2.94
CA ASN A 186 -27.38 0.00 2.26
C ASN A 186 -28.86 -0.01 2.70
N GLY A 187 -29.11 0.18 4.00
CA GLY A 187 -30.47 0.30 4.53
C GLY A 187 -31.20 1.51 3.96
N THR A 188 -30.51 2.65 3.80
CA THR A 188 -31.07 3.86 3.20
C THR A 188 -31.35 3.71 1.70
N LEU A 189 -30.51 2.98 0.96
CA LEU A 189 -30.67 2.80 -0.48
C LEU A 189 -31.64 1.68 -0.86
N GLY A 190 -32.24 0.98 0.11
CA GLY A 190 -33.13 -0.17 -0.16
C GLY A 190 -32.44 -1.32 -0.91
N LEU A 191 -31.11 -1.32 -0.96
CA LEU A 191 -30.34 -2.35 -1.62
C LEU A 191 -30.52 -3.64 -0.81
N ARG A 192 -30.97 -4.72 -1.48
CA ARG A 192 -31.04 -6.04 -0.84
C ARG A 192 -29.69 -6.34 -0.21
N GLU A 193 -29.73 -6.66 1.08
CA GLU A 193 -28.57 -6.91 1.96
C GLU A 193 -27.64 -8.02 1.44
N ASP A 194 -28.04 -8.74 0.39
CA ASP A 194 -27.58 -10.06 0.05
C ASP A 194 -26.49 -10.12 -1.05
N GLU A 195 -26.28 -9.07 -1.85
CA GLU A 195 -25.42 -9.21 -3.04
C GLU A 195 -24.13 -8.39 -2.98
N LEU A 196 -24.24 -7.06 -2.78
CA LEU A 196 -23.08 -6.18 -2.66
C LEU A 196 -22.35 -6.37 -1.33
N LEU A 197 -23.11 -6.48 -0.24
CA LEU A 197 -22.60 -6.80 1.09
C LEU A 197 -21.88 -8.15 1.11
N ARG A 198 -22.37 -9.19 0.43
CA ARG A 198 -21.70 -10.50 0.46
C ARG A 198 -20.32 -10.49 -0.21
N LYS A 199 -20.09 -9.66 -1.24
CA LYS A 199 -18.79 -9.56 -1.92
C LYS A 199 -17.85 -8.60 -1.19
N GLU A 200 -18.30 -7.37 -0.91
CA GLU A 200 -17.45 -6.37 -0.25
C GLU A 200 -17.21 -6.65 1.23
N LYS A 201 -18.22 -7.10 1.99
CA LYS A 201 -18.05 -7.44 3.41
C LYS A 201 -17.09 -8.63 3.55
N ARG A 202 -17.22 -9.68 2.72
CA ARG A 202 -16.27 -10.79 2.76
C ARG A 202 -14.86 -10.33 2.44
N TRP A 203 -14.69 -9.52 1.41
CA TRP A 203 -13.35 -9.07 1.02
C TRP A 203 -12.72 -8.10 2.06
N VAL A 204 -13.43 -7.04 2.48
CA VAL A 204 -12.92 -6.07 3.47
C VAL A 204 -12.67 -6.76 4.82
N HIS A 205 -13.57 -7.64 5.25
CA HIS A 205 -13.40 -8.42 6.48
C HIS A 205 -12.18 -9.34 6.37
N THR A 206 -12.04 -10.07 5.26
CA THR A 206 -10.89 -10.96 5.04
C THR A 206 -9.59 -10.16 4.98
N ALA A 207 -9.56 -9.01 4.30
CA ALA A 207 -8.39 -8.15 4.23
C ALA A 207 -8.00 -7.63 5.62
N ILE A 208 -8.96 -7.15 6.40
CA ILE A 208 -8.72 -6.65 7.77
C ILE A 208 -8.33 -7.79 8.70
N GLU A 209 -8.96 -8.94 8.62
CA GLU A 209 -8.58 -10.11 9.40
C GLU A 209 -7.18 -10.59 9.06
N ASN A 210 -6.81 -10.64 7.78
CA ASN A 210 -5.46 -11.02 7.36
C ASN A 210 -4.43 -10.03 7.91
N VAL A 211 -4.71 -8.72 7.82
CA VAL A 211 -3.89 -7.65 8.41
C VAL A 211 -3.76 -7.82 9.92
N VAL A 212 -4.89 -8.01 10.62
CA VAL A 212 -4.94 -8.15 12.08
C VAL A 212 -4.26 -9.42 12.57
N ARG A 213 -4.38 -10.52 11.82
CA ARG A 213 -3.72 -11.80 12.12
C ARG A 213 -2.24 -11.80 11.78
N GLY A 214 -1.73 -10.73 11.14
CA GLY A 214 -0.35 -10.66 10.67
C GLY A 214 -0.01 -11.76 9.67
N VAL A 215 -1.03 -12.38 9.08
CA VAL A 215 -0.84 -13.36 8.03
C VAL A 215 -0.51 -12.51 6.81
N ASP A 216 0.71 -12.67 6.29
CA ASP A 216 0.99 -12.40 4.88
C ASP A 216 0.05 -13.34 4.11
N ALA A 217 -1.21 -12.95 4.01
CA ALA A 217 -2.10 -13.48 3.02
C ALA A 217 -1.45 -12.99 1.74
N LYS A 218 -0.54 -13.83 1.22
CA LYS A 218 -0.23 -13.85 -0.19
C LYS A 218 -1.59 -13.65 -0.84
N PRO A 219 -1.79 -12.54 -1.57
CA PRO A 219 -3.01 -12.45 -2.34
C PRO A 219 -3.06 -13.76 -3.14
N PRO A 220 -4.23 -14.41 -3.27
CA PRO A 220 -4.31 -15.61 -4.09
C PRO A 220 -3.50 -15.34 -5.36
N GLU A 221 -2.48 -16.16 -5.64
CA GLU A 221 -1.34 -15.89 -6.55
C GLU A 221 -1.77 -15.55 -8.00
N TYR A 222 -3.08 -15.50 -8.27
CA TYR A 222 -3.71 -15.47 -9.58
C TYR A 222 -4.52 -14.20 -9.91
N GLN A 223 -4.49 -13.13 -9.11
CA GLN A 223 -5.24 -11.90 -9.42
C GLN A 223 -4.40 -10.61 -9.35
N PHE A 224 -3.36 -10.54 -10.18
CA PHE A 224 -2.47 -9.38 -10.33
C PHE A 224 -3.21 -8.09 -10.80
N HIS A 225 -4.30 -8.23 -11.54
CA HIS A 225 -5.01 -7.10 -12.17
C HIS A 225 -5.78 -6.20 -11.19
N ASN A 226 -6.01 -6.66 -9.95
CA ASN A 226 -6.74 -5.90 -8.94
C ASN A 226 -5.93 -5.66 -7.66
N VAL A 227 -4.61 -5.92 -7.63
CA VAL A 227 -3.78 -5.82 -6.40
C VAL A 227 -3.89 -4.44 -5.73
N GLU A 228 -4.14 -3.38 -6.50
CA GLU A 228 -4.45 -2.07 -5.94
C GLU A 228 -5.74 -2.04 -5.10
N LYS A 229 -6.78 -2.78 -5.50
CA LYS A 229 -8.03 -2.90 -4.72
C LYS A 229 -7.84 -3.76 -3.48
N TRP A 230 -7.08 -4.87 -3.54
CA TRP A 230 -6.95 -5.86 -2.46
C TRP A 230 -6.35 -5.35 -1.14
N TYR A 231 -5.72 -4.17 -1.16
CA TYR A 231 -4.97 -3.64 -0.02
C TYR A 231 -5.23 -2.17 0.23
N THR A 232 -6.37 -1.63 -0.18
CA THR A 232 -6.81 -0.30 0.27
C THR A 232 -7.92 -0.49 1.30
N LEU A 233 -7.68 -0.07 2.53
CA LEU A 233 -8.72 0.01 3.55
C LEU A 233 -9.63 1.17 3.13
N PRO A 234 -10.90 0.94 2.75
CA PRO A 234 -11.72 1.99 2.14
C PRO A 234 -11.89 3.22 3.04
N TRP A 235 -11.80 3.03 4.35
CA TRP A 235 -11.87 4.06 5.37
C TRP A 235 -10.52 4.71 5.68
N PHE A 236 -9.37 4.09 5.37
CA PHE A 236 -8.06 4.67 5.64
C PHE A 236 -7.57 5.42 4.41
N ARG A 237 -7.61 6.76 4.45
CA ARG A 237 -7.20 7.58 3.31
C ARG A 237 -6.04 8.49 3.65
N VAL A 238 -4.94 8.28 2.94
CA VAL A 238 -3.82 9.21 2.94
C VAL A 238 -4.09 10.27 1.86
N LYS A 239 -4.06 11.55 2.25
CA LYS A 239 -4.28 12.65 1.31
C LYS A 239 -3.05 12.86 0.42
N LYS A 240 -3.28 13.39 -0.79
CA LYS A 240 -2.19 13.80 -1.68
C LYS A 240 -1.35 14.86 -0.95
N GLY A 241 -0.04 14.71 -0.92
CA GLY A 241 0.88 15.59 -0.20
C GLY A 241 1.55 14.94 1.01
N VAL A 242 1.03 13.81 1.49
CA VAL A 242 1.59 13.17 2.68
C VAL A 242 2.92 12.52 2.38
N SER A 243 3.92 12.91 3.15
CA SER A 243 5.27 12.36 3.07
C SER A 243 5.44 11.18 4.01
N LEU A 244 6.21 10.19 3.57
CA LEU A 244 6.61 9.09 4.45
C LEU A 244 7.69 9.56 5.42
N PRO A 245 7.68 9.09 6.68
CA PRO A 245 8.72 9.43 7.65
C PRO A 245 10.11 8.98 7.16
N GLY A 246 11.12 9.85 7.28
CA GLY A 246 12.49 9.48 6.90
C GLY A 246 12.98 8.22 7.62
N LYS A 247 12.60 8.04 8.91
CA LYS A 247 12.93 6.86 9.73
C LYS A 247 12.40 5.53 9.17
N THR A 248 11.29 5.54 8.43
CA THR A 248 10.74 4.31 7.84
C THR A 248 11.47 3.94 6.55
N LEU A 249 12.18 4.89 5.92
CA LEU A 249 12.86 4.72 4.65
C LEU A 249 14.35 4.36 4.79
N VAL A 250 14.82 4.07 5.99
CA VAL A 250 16.23 3.74 6.29
C VAL A 250 16.31 2.26 6.70
N PRO A 251 17.23 1.47 6.11
CA PRO A 251 17.43 0.08 6.51
C PRO A 251 18.04 -0.01 7.94
N PRO A 252 17.86 -1.13 8.65
CA PRO A 252 17.11 -2.32 8.24
C PRO A 252 15.60 -2.08 8.27
N TRP A 253 14.87 -2.75 7.37
CA TRP A 253 13.40 -2.78 7.38
C TRP A 253 12.93 -4.07 8.06
N PRO A 254 12.77 -4.07 9.39
CA PRO A 254 12.10 -5.17 10.06
C PRO A 254 10.67 -5.33 9.53
N TRP A 255 10.12 -6.52 9.72
CA TRP A 255 8.84 -6.92 9.15
C TRP A 255 7.70 -5.95 9.50
N ASP A 256 7.69 -5.41 10.71
CA ASP A 256 6.68 -4.44 11.16
C ASP A 256 6.75 -3.12 10.37
N ILE A 257 7.94 -2.59 10.13
CA ILE A 257 8.12 -1.39 9.29
C ILE A 257 7.77 -1.70 7.83
N GLU A 258 8.16 -2.86 7.32
CA GLU A 258 7.81 -3.28 5.95
C GLU A 258 6.29 -3.36 5.74
N MET A 259 5.57 -3.98 6.68
CA MET A 259 4.11 -4.08 6.63
C MET A 259 3.45 -2.71 6.69
N LEU A 260 3.93 -1.83 7.58
CA LEU A 260 3.44 -0.47 7.67
C LEU A 260 3.67 0.30 6.36
N LEU A 261 4.88 0.24 5.80
CA LEU A 261 5.21 0.89 4.54
C LEU A 261 4.31 0.38 3.41
N ARG A 262 4.19 -0.94 3.26
CA ARG A 262 3.34 -1.58 2.24
C ARG A 262 1.93 -1.00 2.26
N TRP A 263 1.37 -0.80 3.44
CA TRP A 263 0.05 -0.17 3.62
C TRP A 263 0.03 1.32 3.29
N LEU A 264 0.99 2.09 3.78
CA LEU A 264 1.05 3.53 3.54
C LEU A 264 1.23 3.85 2.04
N ILE A 265 2.16 3.16 1.38
CA ILE A 265 2.47 3.26 -0.05
C ILE A 265 1.23 2.99 -0.91
N ARG A 266 0.48 1.92 -0.59
CA ARG A 266 -0.75 1.56 -1.31
C ARG A 266 -1.90 2.51 -1.03
N SER A 267 -1.94 3.08 0.17
CA SER A 267 -2.90 4.12 0.54
C SER A 267 -2.61 5.47 -0.12
N GLY A 268 -1.50 5.59 -0.87
CA GLY A 268 -1.11 6.79 -1.61
C GLY A 268 -0.14 7.72 -0.86
N ALA A 269 0.38 7.31 0.30
CA ALA A 269 1.46 8.03 0.95
C ALA A 269 2.71 8.07 0.08
N GLY A 270 3.40 9.21 0.03
CA GLY A 270 4.61 9.36 -0.79
C GLY A 270 4.37 9.58 -2.28
N ARG A 271 3.11 9.62 -2.77
CA ARG A 271 2.83 9.98 -4.18
C ARG A 271 3.10 11.44 -4.52
N ALA A 272 3.20 12.33 -3.52
CA ALA A 272 3.42 13.76 -3.75
C ALA A 272 4.89 14.15 -3.94
N LEU A 273 5.79 13.18 -3.91
CA LEU A 273 7.23 13.40 -4.04
C LEU A 273 7.66 13.89 -5.43
N THR A 274 6.77 13.81 -6.42
CA THR A 274 7.12 13.99 -7.83
C THR A 274 6.48 15.21 -8.49
N ALA A 275 5.55 15.93 -7.82
CA ALA A 275 4.70 16.93 -8.47
C ALA A 275 4.64 18.31 -7.77
N GLY A 276 5.49 18.56 -6.76
CA GLY A 276 5.58 19.86 -6.10
C GLY A 276 7.01 20.42 -6.14
N PRO A 277 7.18 21.75 -6.04
CA PRO A 277 8.50 22.35 -5.86
C PRO A 277 9.18 21.70 -4.66
N VAL A 278 10.44 21.32 -4.87
CA VAL A 278 11.32 20.44 -4.07
C VAL A 278 11.55 20.93 -2.61
N ASP A 279 10.92 22.03 -2.19
CA ASP A 279 11.21 22.75 -0.95
C ASP A 279 10.75 22.06 0.35
N VAL A 280 9.91 21.03 0.29
CA VAL A 280 9.64 20.21 1.49
C VAL A 280 10.68 19.11 1.59
N MET A 281 11.92 19.52 1.86
CA MET A 281 13.03 18.81 2.53
C MET A 281 12.96 17.27 2.48
N LEU A 282 12.97 16.70 1.29
CA LEU A 282 13.45 15.33 1.15
C LEU A 282 14.82 15.44 0.55
N MET A 283 15.80 15.23 1.43
CA MET A 283 17.17 14.93 1.03
C MET A 283 17.09 13.94 -0.14
N PRO A 284 17.85 14.18 -1.23
CA PRO A 284 17.83 13.30 -2.40
C PRO A 284 17.97 11.87 -1.89
N ILE A 285 16.94 11.05 -2.14
CA ILE A 285 16.93 9.67 -1.67
C ILE A 285 18.11 9.01 -2.37
N PRO A 286 19.17 8.61 -1.66
CA PRO A 286 20.35 8.08 -2.32
C PRO A 286 19.97 6.80 -3.04
N SER A 287 20.41 6.64 -4.30
CA SER A 287 20.24 5.40 -5.08
C SER A 287 20.70 4.15 -4.31
N GLY A 288 21.65 4.32 -3.38
CA GLY A 288 22.06 3.29 -2.43
C GLY A 288 20.90 2.64 -1.66
N ARG A 289 19.84 3.39 -1.31
CA ARG A 289 18.68 2.83 -0.59
C ARG A 289 17.83 1.90 -1.45
N LEU A 290 17.68 2.21 -2.74
CA LEU A 290 17.00 1.30 -3.67
C LEU A 290 17.82 0.02 -3.84
N HIS A 291 19.14 0.15 -3.96
CA HIS A 291 20.04 -1.00 -4.04
C HIS A 291 19.97 -1.89 -2.79
N ASP A 292 19.95 -1.28 -1.59
CA ASP A 292 19.77 -2.00 -0.33
C ASP A 292 18.41 -2.73 -0.27
N ALA A 293 17.34 -2.10 -0.76
CA ALA A 293 16.01 -2.71 -0.83
C ALA A 293 15.97 -3.94 -1.75
N VAL A 294 16.67 -3.88 -2.90
CA VAL A 294 16.84 -5.01 -3.82
C VAL A 294 17.62 -6.14 -3.15
N LYS A 295 18.78 -5.83 -2.54
CA LYS A 295 19.62 -6.82 -1.85
C LYS A 295 18.87 -7.52 -0.71
N LEU A 296 18.08 -6.77 0.05
CA LEU A 296 17.27 -7.29 1.16
C LEU A 296 15.93 -7.89 0.70
N ARG A 297 15.65 -7.91 -0.61
CA ARG A 297 14.42 -8.47 -1.22
C ARG A 297 13.12 -7.89 -0.68
N ARG A 298 13.12 -6.59 -0.38
CA ARG A 298 11.96 -5.89 0.17
C ARG A 298 11.13 -5.30 -0.95
N GLU A 299 10.35 -6.16 -1.62
CA GLU A 299 9.52 -5.79 -2.78
C GLU A 299 8.69 -4.50 -2.58
N PRO A 300 7.97 -4.29 -1.46
CA PRO A 300 7.16 -3.07 -1.29
C PRO A 300 8.01 -1.80 -1.28
N ILE A 301 9.25 -1.92 -0.80
CA ILE A 301 10.19 -0.83 -0.65
C ILE A 301 10.86 -0.53 -2.00
N VAL A 302 11.16 -1.57 -2.78
CA VAL A 302 11.60 -1.43 -4.18
C VAL A 302 10.51 -0.73 -4.99
N PHE A 303 9.25 -1.16 -4.88
CA PHE A 303 8.13 -0.50 -5.55
C PHE A 303 8.04 0.98 -5.16
N PHE A 304 8.15 1.31 -3.87
CA PHE A 304 8.16 2.70 -3.44
C PHE A 304 9.31 3.50 -4.05
N PHE A 305 10.54 3.03 -3.94
CA PHE A 305 11.69 3.79 -4.41
C PHE A 305 11.71 3.91 -5.94
N ALA A 306 11.54 2.79 -6.65
CA ALA A 306 11.60 2.77 -8.10
C ALA A 306 10.38 3.46 -8.72
N VAL A 307 9.17 3.07 -8.32
CA VAL A 307 7.94 3.50 -9.02
C VAL A 307 7.39 4.80 -8.46
N GLN A 308 7.23 4.93 -7.13
CA GLN A 308 6.57 6.10 -6.55
C GLN A 308 7.50 7.29 -6.34
N ALA A 309 8.68 7.06 -5.78
CA ALA A 309 9.68 8.09 -5.51
C ALA A 309 10.55 8.40 -6.73
N ARG A 310 10.43 7.61 -7.81
CA ARG A 310 11.16 7.77 -9.08
C ARG A 310 12.67 7.88 -8.86
N VAL A 311 13.22 7.04 -7.99
CA VAL A 311 14.68 6.93 -7.83
C VAL A 311 15.25 6.28 -9.08
N ASP A 312 16.23 6.93 -9.70
CA ASP A 312 16.90 6.43 -10.90
C ASP A 312 17.34 4.97 -10.75
N VAL A 313 16.85 4.12 -11.65
CA VAL A 313 17.25 2.72 -11.75
C VAL A 313 18.50 2.63 -12.62
N THR A 314 19.61 2.16 -12.06
CA THR A 314 20.85 1.91 -12.80
C THR A 314 20.96 0.45 -13.24
N THR A 315 21.79 0.19 -14.24
CA THR A 315 22.12 -1.19 -14.68
C THR A 315 22.65 -2.05 -13.53
N GLU A 316 23.42 -1.47 -12.60
CA GLU A 316 23.90 -2.21 -11.42
C GLU A 316 22.76 -2.70 -10.52
N ILE A 317 21.74 -1.86 -10.29
CA ILE A 317 20.58 -2.23 -9.48
C ILE A 317 19.78 -3.36 -10.15
N LEU A 318 19.61 -3.31 -11.48
CA LEU A 318 18.97 -4.38 -12.25
C LEU A 318 19.79 -5.67 -12.18
N ARG A 319 21.11 -5.62 -12.44
CA ARG A 319 22.00 -6.79 -12.31
C ARG A 319 21.92 -7.41 -10.92
N SER A 320 21.86 -6.58 -9.87
CA SER A 320 21.66 -7.02 -8.50
C SER A 320 20.33 -7.74 -8.27
N SER A 321 19.23 -7.33 -8.93
CA SER A 321 17.94 -8.02 -8.82
C SER A 321 17.93 -9.37 -9.54
N LEU A 322 18.56 -9.47 -10.71
CA LEU A 322 18.72 -10.71 -11.47
C LEU A 322 19.61 -11.74 -10.75
N SER A 323 20.59 -11.24 -9.98
CA SER A 323 21.51 -12.09 -9.21
C SER A 323 20.90 -12.68 -7.93
N LEU A 324 19.67 -12.30 -7.55
CA LEU A 324 19.00 -12.82 -6.35
C LEU A 324 18.62 -14.30 -6.53
N LYS A 325 18.85 -15.12 -5.50
CA LYS A 325 18.47 -16.56 -5.46
C LYS A 325 17.61 -16.89 -4.24
N PRO A 326 16.31 -17.26 -4.37
CA PRO A 326 15.55 -17.29 -5.62
C PRO A 326 15.38 -15.91 -6.25
N PHE A 327 15.23 -15.91 -7.59
CA PHE A 327 14.91 -14.74 -8.39
C PHE A 327 13.57 -14.14 -7.94
N SER A 328 13.49 -12.81 -7.91
CA SER A 328 12.27 -12.09 -7.56
C SER A 328 11.74 -11.34 -8.79
N PHE A 329 10.71 -11.93 -9.41
CA PHE A 329 10.03 -11.34 -10.57
C PHE A 329 9.50 -9.94 -10.28
N ASN A 330 8.76 -9.77 -9.18
CA ASN A 330 8.13 -8.50 -8.81
C ASN A 330 9.17 -7.37 -8.62
N ILE A 331 10.32 -7.67 -8.02
CA ILE A 331 11.39 -6.67 -7.84
C ILE A 331 11.89 -6.21 -9.21
N THR A 332 12.25 -7.15 -10.08
CA THR A 332 12.76 -6.85 -11.43
C THR A 332 11.72 -6.10 -12.26
N GLN A 333 10.44 -6.51 -12.18
CA GLN A 333 9.34 -5.85 -12.87
C GLN A 333 9.16 -4.39 -12.42
N ASN A 334 9.19 -4.13 -11.12
CA ASN A 334 9.08 -2.76 -10.59
C ASN A 334 10.25 -1.87 -11.02
N LEU A 335 11.46 -2.43 -11.15
CA LEU A 335 12.64 -1.71 -11.63
C LEU A 335 12.50 -1.35 -13.12
N LEU A 336 12.04 -2.28 -13.96
CA LEU A 336 11.84 -2.02 -15.39
C LEU A 336 10.68 -1.06 -15.65
N PHE A 337 9.58 -1.19 -14.90
CA PHE A 337 8.47 -0.23 -14.95
C PHE A 337 8.95 1.19 -14.65
N SER A 338 9.80 1.34 -13.62
CA SER A 338 10.39 2.64 -13.27
C SER A 338 11.32 3.18 -14.37
N ALA A 339 12.21 2.33 -14.89
CA ALA A 339 13.11 2.70 -15.99
C ALA A 339 12.33 3.11 -17.26
N HIS A 340 11.19 2.47 -17.50
CA HIS A 340 10.29 2.81 -18.59
C HIS A 340 9.66 4.21 -18.42
N GLU A 341 9.13 4.50 -17.23
CA GLU A 341 8.54 5.81 -16.92
C GLU A 341 9.58 6.94 -16.99
N ALA A 342 10.86 6.64 -16.76
CA ALA A 342 11.96 7.60 -16.92
C ALA A 342 12.29 7.91 -18.39
N GLY A 343 11.90 7.05 -19.34
CA GLY A 343 12.12 7.26 -20.77
C GLY A 343 13.61 7.45 -21.12
N ALA A 344 13.91 8.49 -21.91
CA ALA A 344 15.27 8.78 -22.38
C ALA A 344 16.26 9.17 -21.27
N ASP A 345 15.75 9.61 -20.10
CA ASP A 345 16.59 9.98 -18.94
C ASP A 345 17.01 8.75 -18.11
N SER A 346 16.57 7.56 -18.52
CA SER A 346 16.92 6.31 -17.83
C SER A 346 18.42 6.03 -17.89
N LYS A 347 19.02 5.76 -16.74
CA LYS A 347 20.42 5.31 -16.60
C LYS A 347 20.58 3.81 -16.81
N LEU A 348 19.54 3.15 -17.31
CA LEU A 348 19.52 1.72 -17.54
C LEU A 348 20.07 1.39 -18.92
N ASP A 349 21.17 0.65 -18.96
CA ASP A 349 21.71 0.06 -20.19
C ASP A 349 20.91 -1.20 -20.55
N LEU A 350 20.04 -1.08 -21.56
CA LEU A 350 19.22 -2.18 -22.06
C LEU A 350 20.01 -3.20 -22.87
N LEU A 351 21.25 -2.90 -23.26
CA LEU A 351 22.15 -3.79 -24.01
C LEU A 351 23.19 -4.45 -23.12
N ASP A 352 22.96 -4.39 -21.81
CA ASP A 352 23.88 -4.92 -20.82
C ASP A 352 24.16 -6.42 -21.03
N PRO A 353 25.41 -6.83 -21.32
CA PRO A 353 25.72 -8.23 -21.65
C PRO A 353 25.39 -9.21 -20.51
N PHE A 354 25.45 -8.75 -19.26
CA PHE A 354 25.11 -9.60 -18.12
C PHE A 354 23.62 -9.90 -18.08
N VAL A 355 22.75 -8.91 -18.32
CA VAL A 355 21.29 -9.09 -18.37
C VAL A 355 20.92 -10.08 -19.47
N TRP A 356 21.46 -9.92 -20.68
CA TRP A 356 21.18 -10.80 -21.81
C TRP A 356 21.69 -12.22 -21.60
N LYS A 357 22.91 -12.37 -21.07
CA LYS A 357 23.44 -13.69 -20.69
C LYS A 357 22.58 -14.38 -19.64
N TRP A 358 22.10 -13.64 -18.63
CA TRP A 358 21.20 -14.19 -17.61
C TRP A 358 19.90 -14.70 -18.23
N ILE A 359 19.31 -13.95 -19.16
CA ILE A 359 18.09 -14.35 -19.90
C ILE A 359 18.34 -15.66 -20.67
N GLU A 360 19.44 -15.75 -21.41
CA GLU A 360 19.79 -16.95 -22.20
C GLU A 360 20.02 -18.19 -21.31
N GLU A 361 20.74 -18.04 -20.20
CA GLU A 361 20.98 -19.12 -19.24
C GLU A 361 19.68 -19.59 -18.58
N GLU A 362 18.81 -18.67 -18.21
CA GLU A 362 17.53 -18.97 -17.57
C GLU A 362 16.54 -19.63 -18.54
N GLU A 363 16.44 -19.14 -19.79
CA GLU A 363 15.63 -19.80 -20.83
C GLU A 363 16.13 -21.21 -21.14
N LYS A 364 17.46 -21.41 -21.16
CA LYS A 364 18.04 -22.73 -21.34
C LYS A 364 17.66 -23.66 -20.17
N ARG A 365 17.81 -23.18 -18.93
CA ARG A 365 17.41 -23.92 -17.73
C ARG A 365 15.93 -24.30 -17.77
N GLU A 366 15.07 -23.37 -18.17
CA GLU A 366 13.64 -23.60 -18.31
C GLU A 366 13.33 -24.65 -19.38
N ASN A 367 14.00 -24.60 -20.55
CA ASN A 367 13.83 -25.60 -21.60
C ASN A 367 14.31 -26.99 -21.15
N ASP A 368 15.39 -27.05 -20.36
CA ASP A 368 15.91 -28.28 -19.78
C ASP A 368 14.95 -28.84 -18.70
N GLU A 369 14.35 -27.99 -17.86
CA GLU A 369 13.33 -28.37 -16.85
C GLU A 369 11.97 -28.72 -17.45
N TYR A 370 11.59 -28.13 -18.59
CA TYR A 370 10.31 -28.38 -19.27
C TYR A 370 10.18 -29.83 -19.79
N HIS A 371 11.30 -30.55 -19.90
CA HIS A 371 11.30 -31.98 -20.19
C HIS A 371 10.84 -32.86 -19.01
N ASP A 372 10.67 -32.28 -17.81
CA ASP A 372 10.09 -32.95 -16.64
C ASP A 372 8.60 -32.58 -16.50
N GLN A 373 7.71 -33.56 -16.68
CA GLN A 373 6.26 -33.40 -16.93
C GLN A 373 5.46 -32.66 -15.82
N SER A 374 6.08 -32.34 -14.68
CA SER A 374 5.45 -31.67 -13.54
C SER A 374 5.25 -30.15 -13.72
N TRP A 375 5.91 -29.52 -14.71
CA TRP A 375 5.86 -28.06 -14.94
C TRP A 375 4.59 -27.58 -15.69
N ASN A 376 3.84 -28.49 -16.34
CA ASN A 376 2.73 -28.14 -17.24
C ASN A 376 1.54 -27.44 -16.55
N LEU A 377 1.30 -27.67 -15.25
CA LEU A 377 0.18 -27.03 -14.53
C LEU A 377 0.45 -25.57 -14.11
N ARG A 378 1.70 -25.10 -14.13
CA ARG A 378 2.06 -23.69 -13.85
C ARG A 378 2.40 -22.88 -15.10
N ALA A 379 2.86 -23.52 -16.18
CA ALA A 379 3.38 -22.87 -17.38
C ALA A 379 2.30 -22.27 -18.31
N GLU A 380 1.05 -22.77 -18.28
CA GLU A 380 0.02 -22.39 -19.26
C GLU A 380 -0.52 -20.94 -19.12
N GLN A 381 -0.09 -20.17 -18.10
CA GLN A 381 -0.66 -18.84 -17.83
C GLN A 381 0.34 -17.72 -17.57
N CYS A 382 1.64 -18.01 -17.44
CA CYS A 382 2.66 -16.99 -17.25
C CYS A 382 3.85 -17.28 -18.17
N LEU A 383 4.25 -16.30 -19.00
CA LEU A 383 5.57 -16.35 -19.62
C LEU A 383 6.60 -16.59 -18.52
N SER A 384 7.55 -17.45 -18.81
CA SER A 384 8.67 -17.66 -17.93
C SER A 384 9.41 -16.34 -17.68
N PRO A 385 10.01 -16.11 -16.50
CA PRO A 385 10.63 -14.84 -16.17
C PRO A 385 11.62 -14.33 -17.22
N ALA A 386 12.39 -15.23 -17.83
CA ALA A 386 13.36 -14.89 -18.85
C ALA A 386 12.71 -14.46 -20.18
N ARG A 387 11.69 -15.20 -20.64
CA ARG A 387 10.93 -14.84 -21.86
C ARG A 387 10.15 -13.54 -21.69
N TRP A 388 9.57 -13.32 -20.51
CA TRP A 388 8.93 -12.04 -20.17
C TRP A 388 9.94 -10.90 -20.23
N LEU A 389 11.09 -11.06 -19.56
CA LEU A 389 12.14 -10.05 -19.50
C LEU A 389 12.69 -9.72 -20.89
N ARG A 390 12.92 -10.72 -21.74
CA ARG A 390 13.37 -10.52 -23.14
C ARG A 390 12.37 -9.66 -23.91
N LYS A 391 11.08 -10.01 -23.86
CA LYS A 391 10.05 -9.26 -24.58
C LYS A 391 9.98 -7.81 -24.10
N GLU A 392 10.07 -7.61 -22.79
CA GLU A 392 10.05 -6.27 -22.19
C GLU A 392 11.24 -5.43 -22.63
N LEU A 393 12.46 -6.00 -22.61
CA LEU A 393 13.67 -5.30 -23.05
C LEU A 393 13.66 -5.00 -24.55
N GLN A 394 13.25 -5.96 -25.40
CA GLN A 394 13.11 -5.73 -26.84
C GLN A 394 12.09 -4.64 -27.13
N TRP A 395 10.98 -4.63 -26.40
CA TRP A 395 9.97 -3.59 -26.54
C TRP A 395 10.51 -2.22 -26.12
N LEU A 396 11.20 -2.12 -24.99
CA LEU A 396 11.84 -0.88 -24.53
C LEU A 396 12.88 -0.36 -25.54
N GLN A 397 13.62 -1.25 -26.21
CA GLN A 397 14.59 -0.89 -27.25
C GLN A 397 13.94 -0.34 -28.51
N ASN A 398 12.82 -0.91 -28.92
CA ASN A 398 12.14 -0.57 -30.18
C ASN A 398 11.17 0.61 -30.06
N ARG A 399 11.01 1.21 -28.87
CA ARG A 399 10.04 2.28 -28.61
C ARG A 399 10.48 3.59 -29.27
N GLU A 400 9.61 4.14 -30.13
CA GLU A 400 9.74 5.52 -30.57
C GLU A 400 9.43 6.49 -29.41
N PRO A 401 10.21 7.57 -29.22
CA PRO A 401 10.20 8.38 -27.99
C PRO A 401 8.93 9.25 -27.74
N ALA A 402 7.75 8.95 -28.28
CA ALA A 402 6.66 9.94 -28.34
C ALA A 402 5.19 9.46 -28.21
N ASP A 403 4.89 8.34 -27.54
CA ASP A 403 3.48 8.07 -27.15
C ASP A 403 3.23 8.38 -25.66
N PRO A 404 2.64 9.55 -25.33
CA PRO A 404 2.32 9.96 -23.96
C PRO A 404 1.06 9.27 -23.38
N TYR A 405 0.32 8.48 -24.17
CA TYR A 405 -0.91 7.81 -23.73
C TYR A 405 -0.72 6.31 -23.46
N PHE A 406 0.46 5.77 -23.75
CA PHE A 406 0.75 4.34 -23.56
C PHE A 406 1.37 4.06 -22.19
N SER A 407 0.60 3.40 -21.30
CA SER A 407 1.11 2.87 -20.04
C SER A 407 1.57 1.42 -20.22
N LEU A 408 2.74 1.07 -19.66
CA LEU A 408 3.21 -0.33 -19.54
C LEU A 408 2.13 -1.28 -18.98
N ARG A 409 1.25 -0.73 -18.14
CA ARG A 409 0.08 -1.40 -17.58
C ARG A 409 -0.90 -1.83 -18.67
N ASN A 410 -1.24 -0.94 -19.60
CA ASN A 410 -2.13 -1.24 -20.72
C ASN A 410 -1.48 -2.24 -21.69
N SER A 411 -0.16 -2.20 -21.89
CA SER A 411 0.56 -3.20 -22.69
C SER A 411 0.46 -4.60 -22.09
N PHE A 412 0.67 -4.70 -20.79
CA PHE A 412 0.57 -5.97 -20.07
C PHE A 412 -0.89 -6.47 -20.03
N ASP A 413 -1.85 -5.58 -19.79
CA ASP A 413 -3.28 -5.92 -19.81
C ASP A 413 -3.71 -6.38 -21.21
N ASN A 414 -3.31 -5.69 -22.28
CA ASN A 414 -3.56 -6.10 -23.66
C ASN A 414 -2.87 -7.43 -24.01
N PHE A 415 -1.64 -7.64 -23.53
CA PHE A 415 -0.92 -8.89 -23.69
C PHE A 415 -1.60 -10.06 -22.98
N LEU A 416 -2.15 -9.84 -21.78
CA LEU A 416 -2.90 -10.86 -21.05
C LEU A 416 -4.27 -11.13 -21.67
N VAL A 417 -4.93 -10.12 -22.24
CA VAL A 417 -6.11 -10.29 -23.09
C VAL A 417 -5.78 -11.12 -24.33
N GLU A 418 -4.67 -10.83 -25.01
CA GLU A 418 -4.21 -11.59 -26.18
C GLU A 418 -3.90 -13.06 -25.84
N LEU A 419 -3.24 -13.31 -24.70
CA LEU A 419 -3.04 -14.67 -24.16
C LEU A 419 -4.36 -15.38 -23.85
N THR A 420 -5.38 -14.64 -23.40
CA THR A 420 -6.70 -15.18 -23.08
C THR A 420 -7.50 -15.50 -24.35
N HIS A 421 -7.36 -14.70 -25.41
CA HIS A 421 -7.93 -14.99 -26.72
C HIS A 421 -7.26 -16.21 -27.39
N ARG A 422 -5.92 -16.31 -27.34
CA ARG A 422 -5.21 -17.49 -27.86
C ARG A 422 -5.62 -18.79 -27.15
N LYS A 423 -6.10 -18.73 -25.91
CA LYS A 423 -6.68 -19.88 -25.18
C LYS A 423 -8.05 -20.31 -25.71
N GLN A 424 -8.85 -19.40 -26.27
CA GLN A 424 -10.16 -19.74 -26.85
C GLN A 424 -10.02 -20.51 -28.18
N ASP A 425 -8.91 -20.32 -28.88
CA ASP A 425 -8.66 -20.96 -30.18
C ASP A 425 -7.87 -22.28 -30.09
N SER A 426 -7.51 -22.74 -28.88
CA SER A 426 -6.85 -24.04 -28.69
C SER A 426 -7.84 -25.21 -28.83
N PRO A 427 -7.61 -26.17 -29.75
CA PRO A 427 -8.53 -27.28 -30.01
C PRO A 427 -8.70 -28.23 -28.80
N GLU A 428 -7.70 -28.32 -27.91
CA GLU A 428 -7.74 -29.15 -26.70
C GLU A 428 -8.74 -28.63 -25.64
N MET A 429 -9.08 -27.33 -25.67
CA MET A 429 -10.08 -26.72 -24.77
C MET A 429 -11.51 -26.86 -25.28
N SER A 430 -11.73 -27.19 -26.56
CA SER A 430 -13.07 -27.42 -27.12
C SER A 430 -13.78 -28.61 -26.44
N GLU A 431 -13.02 -29.67 -26.10
CA GLU A 431 -13.52 -30.86 -25.39
C GLU A 431 -13.80 -30.61 -23.90
N LEU A 432 -13.02 -29.75 -23.22
CA LEU A 432 -13.32 -29.36 -21.84
C LEU A 432 -14.46 -28.34 -21.76
N THR A 433 -14.66 -27.55 -22.81
CA THR A 433 -15.76 -26.57 -22.91
C THR A 433 -17.11 -27.25 -23.16
N SER A 434 -17.16 -28.42 -23.79
CA SER A 434 -18.41 -29.19 -23.94
C SER A 434 -18.89 -29.77 -22.60
N LEU A 435 -17.98 -30.26 -21.74
CA LEU A 435 -18.31 -30.65 -20.35
C LEU A 435 -18.68 -29.46 -19.46
N GLY A 436 -18.03 -28.30 -19.67
CA GLY A 436 -18.32 -27.08 -18.92
C GLY A 436 -19.62 -26.35 -19.35
N LYS A 437 -20.16 -26.64 -20.55
CA LYS A 437 -21.40 -26.05 -21.06
C LYS A 437 -22.66 -26.57 -20.34
N MET A 438 -22.62 -27.79 -19.77
CA MET A 438 -23.73 -28.32 -18.95
C MET A 438 -23.91 -27.59 -17.61
N ARG A 439 -22.82 -27.06 -17.01
CA ARG A 439 -22.90 -26.27 -15.76
C ARG A 439 -23.18 -24.78 -15.97
N ARG A 440 -23.01 -24.24 -17.19
CA ARG A 440 -23.15 -22.80 -17.49
C ARG A 440 -24.55 -22.36 -17.87
N ALA A 441 -25.50 -23.28 -18.11
CA ALA A 441 -26.89 -22.93 -18.38
C ALA A 441 -27.62 -22.35 -17.15
N GLU A 442 -27.11 -22.57 -15.94
CA GLU A 442 -27.73 -22.09 -14.69
C GLU A 442 -27.26 -20.69 -14.27
N VAL A 443 -26.17 -20.17 -14.87
CA VAL A 443 -25.54 -18.89 -14.45
C VAL A 443 -25.79 -17.74 -15.45
N ARG A 444 -26.34 -18.03 -16.65
CA ARG A 444 -26.50 -17.05 -17.74
C ARG A 444 -27.51 -15.91 -17.49
N GLY A 445 -28.21 -15.88 -16.37
CA GLY A 445 -29.06 -14.74 -15.98
C GLY A 445 -28.33 -13.52 -15.43
N THR A 446 -27.01 -13.59 -15.17
CA THR A 446 -26.29 -12.55 -14.38
C THR A 446 -25.16 -11.81 -15.10
N VAL A 447 -24.83 -12.17 -16.34
CA VAL A 447 -23.62 -11.63 -17.03
C VAL A 447 -23.95 -10.53 -18.05
N LEU A 448 -25.23 -10.33 -18.40
CA LEU A 448 -25.63 -9.30 -19.36
C LEU A 448 -25.56 -7.86 -18.81
N ASP A 449 -25.47 -7.68 -17.49
CA ASP A 449 -25.34 -6.33 -16.87
C ASP A 449 -23.90 -5.81 -16.83
N GLU A 450 -22.87 -6.66 -17.03
CA GLU A 450 -21.46 -6.22 -16.96
C GLU A 450 -20.96 -5.57 -18.26
N PHE A 451 -21.63 -5.74 -19.40
CA PHE A 451 -21.19 -5.17 -20.68
C PHE A 451 -21.64 -3.72 -20.92
N LEU A 452 -22.54 -3.19 -20.09
CA LEU A 452 -23.00 -1.79 -20.20
C LEU A 452 -22.31 -0.84 -19.22
N TYR A 453 -21.32 -1.32 -18.46
CA TYR A 453 -20.63 -0.53 -17.44
C TYR A 453 -19.35 0.21 -17.91
N ASP A 454 -18.85 -0.08 -19.12
CA ASP A 454 -17.59 0.49 -19.66
C ASP A 454 -17.76 1.32 -20.96
N ALA A 455 -18.88 2.04 -21.09
CA ALA A 455 -19.04 3.14 -22.06
C ALA A 455 -19.32 4.48 -21.37
#